data_AF-A0A0F9N289-F1
#
_entry.id   AF-A0A0F9N289-F1
#
_cell.length_a   1.000
_cell.length_b   1.000
_cell.length_c   1.000
_cell.angle_alpha   90.00
_cell.angle_beta   90.00
_cell.angle_gamma   90.00
#
_symmetry.space_group_name_H-M   'P 1'
#
loop_
_entity.id
_entity.type
_entity.pdbx_description
1 polymer ?
#
loop_
_entity_poly.entity_id
_entity_poly.type
_entity_poly.pdbx_seq_one_letter_code
_entity_poly.pdbx_strand_id
1 'polypeptide(L)'
;MMIIWGGIISVLSYFVKGEFGETLANFGTDSFQYNILIKHKIMFVSRFPKLIEEGYILQELNDIAESFFVRYPKHIFNNWDYNVSKFIGFNEVLAEL
;
A
#
# COMPACT_ATOMS: atom_id res chain seq x y z
N MET A 1 -3.64 8.25 -19.51
CA MET A 1 -3.41 9.24 -18.44
C MET A 1 -4.63 9.45 -17.54
N MET A 2 -5.85 9.55 -18.06
CA MET A 2 -7.08 9.77 -17.29
C MET A 2 -7.51 8.59 -16.38
N ILE A 3 -7.20 7.35 -16.76
CA ILE A 3 -7.61 6.13 -16.04
C ILE A 3 -6.87 5.95 -14.70
N ILE A 4 -5.58 6.33 -14.63
CA ILE A 4 -4.75 6.19 -13.41
C ILE A 4 -5.30 7.07 -12.29
N TRP A 5 -5.62 8.33 -12.60
CA TRP A 5 -6.17 9.26 -11.62
C TRP A 5 -7.56 8.83 -11.17
N GLY A 6 -8.38 8.28 -12.06
CA GLY A 6 -9.68 7.69 -11.70
C GLY A 6 -9.54 6.55 -10.69
N GLY A 7 -8.63 5.59 -10.93
CA GLY A 7 -8.38 4.47 -10.02
C GLY A 7 -7.88 4.93 -8.64
N ILE A 8 -6.91 5.84 -8.61
CA ILE A 8 -6.40 6.42 -7.36
C ILE A 8 -7.50 7.18 -6.62
N ILE A 9 -8.27 8.03 -7.31
CA ILE A 9 -9.36 8.82 -6.71
C ILE A 9 -10.47 7.90 -6.18
N SER A 10 -10.81 6.81 -6.88
CA SER A 10 -11.78 5.83 -6.40
C SER A 10 -11.32 5.16 -5.11
N VAL A 11 -10.06 4.76 -5.03
CA VAL A 11 -9.49 4.14 -3.83
C VAL A 11 -9.35 5.15 -2.69
N LEU A 12 -8.93 6.39 -2.96
CA LEU A 12 -8.94 7.47 -1.98
C LEU A 12 -10.35 7.80 -1.52
N SER A 13 -11.34 7.82 -2.41
CA SER A 13 -12.73 8.07 -2.06
C SER A 13 -13.30 6.94 -1.19
N TYR A 14 -12.93 5.69 -1.47
CA TYR A 14 -13.23 4.54 -0.61
C TYR A 14 -12.59 4.71 0.78
N PHE A 15 -11.32 5.13 0.81
CA PHE A 15 -10.59 5.44 2.05
C PHE A 15 -11.27 6.53 2.88
N VAL A 16 -11.72 7.60 2.24
CA VAL A 16 -12.40 8.74 2.86
C VAL A 16 -13.80 8.36 3.36
N LYS A 17 -14.47 7.41 2.70
CA LYS A 17 -15.81 6.92 3.09
C LYS A 17 -15.81 6.04 4.35
N GLY A 18 -14.66 5.62 4.84
CA GLY A 18 -14.54 4.94 6.13
C GLY A 18 -15.03 3.49 6.15
N GLU A 19 -15.24 2.88 4.99
CA GLU A 19 -15.53 1.45 4.85
C GLU A 19 -14.22 0.67 4.96
N PHE A 20 -13.70 0.56 6.18
CA PHE A 20 -12.40 -0.04 6.46
C PHE A 20 -12.47 -1.58 6.53
N GLY A 21 -12.59 -2.23 5.37
CA GLY A 21 -12.19 -3.63 5.20
C GLY A 21 -10.74 -3.76 4.75
N GLU A 22 -10.17 -4.97 4.80
CA GLU A 22 -8.97 -5.27 4.00
C GLU A 22 -9.36 -5.18 2.53
N THR A 23 -8.64 -4.37 1.76
CA THR A 23 -9.00 -4.12 0.35
C THR A 23 -7.76 -4.14 -0.50
N LEU A 24 -7.87 -4.87 -1.61
CA LEU A 24 -6.89 -4.91 -2.66
C LEU A 24 -7.50 -4.30 -3.92
N ALA A 25 -6.84 -3.30 -4.49
CA ALA A 25 -7.26 -2.65 -5.73
C ALA A 25 -6.10 -2.64 -6.73
N ASN A 26 -6.33 -3.19 -7.92
CA ASN A 26 -5.34 -3.27 -8.98
C ASN A 26 -5.84 -2.51 -10.21
N PHE A 27 -5.01 -1.62 -10.76
CA PHE A 27 -5.31 -0.88 -11.98
C PHE A 27 -4.02 -0.64 -12.77
N GLY A 28 -4.11 -0.47 -14.08
CA GLY A 28 -2.91 -0.42 -14.91
C GLY A 28 -3.04 0.42 -16.17
N THR A 29 -1.89 0.64 -16.79
CA THR A 29 -1.73 1.10 -18.17
C THR A 29 -1.17 -0.04 -19.02
N ASP A 30 -0.83 0.26 -20.28
CA ASP A 30 -0.19 -0.73 -21.15
C ASP A 30 1.21 -1.12 -20.67
N SER A 31 1.90 -0.24 -19.95
CA SER A 31 3.28 -0.44 -19.52
C SER A 31 3.44 -0.77 -18.04
N PHE A 32 2.48 -0.37 -17.20
CA PHE A 32 2.59 -0.49 -15.75
C PHE A 32 1.30 -0.99 -15.10
N GLN A 33 1.44 -1.68 -13.99
CA GLN A 33 0.38 -2.01 -13.05
C GLN A 33 0.63 -1.30 -11.73
N TYR A 34 -0.47 -0.91 -11.08
CA TYR A 34 -0.50 -0.25 -9.78
C TYR A 34 -1.39 -1.07 -8.87
N ASN A 35 -0.85 -1.44 -7.72
CA ASN A 35 -1.57 -2.24 -6.74
C ASN A 35 -1.63 -1.46 -5.44
N ILE A 36 -2.82 -1.44 -4.85
CA ILE A 36 -3.08 -0.79 -3.56
C ILE A 36 -3.57 -1.85 -2.59
N LEU A 37 -2.82 -2.02 -1.49
CA LEU A 37 -3.18 -2.87 -0.36
C LEU A 37 -3.53 -1.99 0.84
N ILE A 38 -4.72 -2.19 1.39
CA ILE A 38 -5.16 -1.50 2.60
C ILE A 38 -5.19 -2.51 3.75
N LYS A 39 -4.37 -2.27 4.79
CA LYS A 39 -4.28 -3.13 5.98
C LYS A 39 -4.12 -2.25 7.22
N HIS A 40 -4.91 -2.52 8.26
CA HIS A 40 -4.94 -1.73 9.50
C HIS A 40 -5.04 -0.20 9.30
N LYS A 41 -5.86 0.27 8.36
CA LYS A 41 -6.04 1.70 8.01
C LYS A 41 -4.79 2.37 7.44
N ILE A 42 -3.82 1.59 6.97
CA ILE A 42 -2.65 2.07 6.23
C ILE A 42 -2.76 1.59 4.79
N MET A 43 -2.43 2.49 3.87
CA MET A 43 -2.43 2.24 2.44
C MET A 43 -1.01 2.00 1.95
N PHE A 44 -0.76 0.83 1.39
CA PHE A 44 0.48 0.47 0.69
C PHE A 44 0.20 0.56 -0.80
N VAL A 45 1.01 1.35 -1.51
CA VAL A 45 0.86 1.58 -2.95
C VAL A 45 2.12 1.12 -3.65
N SER A 46 1.96 0.35 -4.72
CA SER A 46 3.06 -0.10 -5.54
C SER A 46 2.86 0.21 -7.02
N ARG A 47 3.96 0.22 -7.76
CA ARG A 47 3.99 0.38 -9.21
C ARG A 47 5.01 -0.59 -9.78
N PHE A 48 4.57 -1.43 -10.71
CA PHE A 48 5.42 -2.42 -11.37
C PHE A 48 5.23 -2.42 -12.88
N PRO A 49 6.24 -2.83 -13.66
CA PRO A 49 6.04 -3.18 -15.07
C PRO A 49 4.97 -4.26 -15.22
N LYS A 50 4.15 -4.17 -16.27
CA LYS A 50 3.07 -5.14 -16.53
C LYS A 50 3.56 -6.56 -16.87
N LEU A 51 4.85 -6.69 -17.18
CA LEU A 51 5.51 -7.97 -17.49
C LEU A 51 5.71 -8.85 -16.24
N ILE A 52 5.60 -8.28 -15.05
CA ILE A 52 5.75 -9.00 -13.79
C ILE A 52 4.41 -9.64 -13.41
N GLU A 53 4.45 -10.88 -12.95
CA GLU A 53 3.26 -11.62 -12.54
C GLU A 53 2.55 -10.95 -11.34
N GLU A 54 1.23 -10.80 -11.45
CA GLU A 54 0.41 -10.16 -10.41
C GLU A 54 0.54 -10.87 -9.05
N GLY A 55 0.58 -12.21 -9.04
CA GLY A 55 0.72 -13.00 -7.82
C GLY A 55 2.01 -12.69 -7.06
N TYR A 56 3.12 -12.54 -7.77
CA TYR A 56 4.41 -12.16 -7.17
C TYR A 56 4.34 -10.77 -6.54
N ILE A 57 3.74 -9.80 -7.23
CA ILE A 57 3.61 -8.43 -6.73
C ILE A 57 2.74 -8.37 -5.47
N LEU A 58 1.63 -9.11 -5.47
CA LEU A 58 0.74 -9.16 -4.31
C LEU A 58 1.41 -9.80 -3.11
N GLN A 59 2.23 -10.82 -3.33
CA GLN A 59 3.03 -11.44 -2.28
C GLN A 59 4.05 -10.43 -1.72
N GLU A 60 4.84 -9.78 -2.57
CA GLU A 60 5.83 -8.79 -2.16
C GLU A 60 5.20 -7.62 -1.39
N LEU A 61 4.05 -7.12 -1.86
CA LEU A 61 3.32 -6.04 -1.19
C LEU A 61 2.79 -6.46 0.18
N ASN A 62 2.36 -7.72 0.33
CA ASN A 62 1.97 -8.29 1.61
C ASN A 62 3.17 -8.45 2.56
N ASP A 63 4.30 -8.96 2.07
CA ASP A 63 5.51 -9.18 2.87
C ASP A 63 6.07 -7.83 3.40
N ILE A 64 6.04 -6.79 2.56
CA ILE A 64 6.38 -5.42 2.96
C ILE A 64 5.42 -4.91 4.04
N ALA A 65 4.11 -5.10 3.84
CA ALA A 65 3.11 -4.65 4.81
C ALA A 65 3.26 -5.38 6.16
N GLU A 66 3.52 -6.68 6.14
CA GLU A 66 3.76 -7.46 7.35
C GLU A 66 5.04 -7.03 8.06
N SER A 67 6.15 -6.86 7.31
CA SER A 67 7.41 -6.35 7.85
C SER A 67 7.25 -4.97 8.49
N PHE A 68 6.42 -4.11 7.89
CA PHE A 68 6.05 -2.81 8.46
C PHE A 68 5.34 -2.96 9.82
N PHE A 69 4.33 -3.82 9.93
CA PHE A 69 3.60 -4.03 11.18
C PHE A 69 4.39 -4.81 12.24
N VAL A 70 5.38 -5.60 11.83
CA VAL A 70 6.32 -6.27 12.76
C VAL A 70 7.31 -5.25 13.34
N ARG A 71 7.87 -4.37 12.50
CA ARG A 71 8.87 -3.38 12.94
C ARG A 71 8.26 -2.30 13.83
N TYR A 72 7.03 -1.87 13.54
CA TYR A 72 6.39 -0.80 14.28
C TYR A 72 5.34 -1.35 15.26
N PRO A 73 5.48 -1.07 16.57
CA PRO A 73 4.57 -1.63 17.56
C PRO A 73 3.13 -1.11 17.41
N LYS A 74 2.16 -1.98 17.69
CA LYS A 74 0.72 -1.73 17.48
C LYS A 74 0.18 -0.42 18.07
N HIS A 75 0.79 0.08 19.15
CA HIS A 75 0.38 1.32 19.79
C HIS A 75 0.62 2.58 18.93
N ILE A 76 1.57 2.54 18.00
CA ILE A 76 1.81 3.64 17.04
C ILE A 76 0.57 3.83 16.16
N PHE A 77 -0.10 2.74 15.79
CA PHE A 77 -1.27 2.76 14.90
C PHE A 77 -2.56 3.15 15.62
N ASN A 78 -2.73 2.72 16.87
CA ASN A 78 -3.95 2.98 17.64
C ASN A 78 -4.16 4.48 17.92
N ASN A 79 -3.06 5.25 18.02
CA ASN A 79 -3.07 6.69 18.29
C ASN A 79 -2.27 7.46 17.23
N TRP A 80 -2.30 7.00 15.98
CA TRP A 80 -1.54 7.66 14.93
C TRP A 80 -2.12 9.04 14.65
N ASP A 81 -1.32 10.07 14.89
CA ASP A 81 -1.60 11.50 14.70
C ASP A 81 -1.21 11.99 13.30
N TYR A 82 -1.10 11.06 12.35
CA TYR A 82 -0.62 11.32 10.98
C TYR A 82 0.85 11.79 10.90
N ASN A 83 1.62 11.71 11.99
CA ASN A 83 3.04 12.01 11.93
C ASN A 83 3.83 10.84 11.33
N VAL A 84 4.27 11.01 10.08
CA VAL A 84 5.07 10.02 9.34
C VAL A 84 6.48 9.84 9.90
N SER A 85 6.99 10.80 10.69
CA SER A 85 8.31 10.68 11.34
C SER A 85 8.35 9.58 12.40
N LYS A 86 7.22 8.97 12.75
CA LYS A 86 7.16 7.80 13.63
C LYS A 86 7.63 6.51 12.94
N PHE A 87 7.79 6.53 11.61
CA PHE A 87 8.21 5.39 10.79
C PHE A 87 9.65 5.55 10.24
N ILE A 88 10.54 6.18 11.00
CA ILE A 88 11.95 6.35 10.62
C ILE A 88 12.63 4.98 10.49
N GLY A 89 13.43 4.82 9.44
CA GLY A 89 14.20 3.60 9.17
C GLY A 89 13.44 2.54 8.36
N PHE A 90 12.20 2.79 7.94
CA PHE A 90 11.50 1.83 7.09
C PHE A 90 12.19 1.58 5.75
N ASN A 91 12.91 2.59 5.22
CA ASN A 91 13.71 2.44 4.00
C ASN A 91 14.79 1.35 4.12
N GLU A 92 15.27 1.05 5.33
CA GLU A 92 16.23 -0.02 5.57
C GLU A 92 15.57 -1.40 5.39
N VAL A 93 14.29 -1.54 5.76
CA VAL A 93 13.50 -2.76 5.53
C VAL A 93 13.34 -3.03 4.03
N LEU A 94 13.15 -1.96 3.24
CA LEU A 94 13.00 -2.08 1.79
C LEU A 94 14.32 -2.45 1.06
N ALA A 95 15.48 -2.32 1.72
CA ALA A 95 16.77 -2.66 1.14
C ALA A 95 17.21 -4.10 1.46
N GLU A 96 16.54 -4.75 2.42
CA GLU A 96 16.80 -6.13 2.87
C GLU A 96 15.84 -7.16 2.25
N LEU A 97 14.80 -6.68 1.57
CA LEU A 97 13.85 -7.45 0.73
C LEU A 97 14.32 -7.45 -0.73
#